data_AF-A0A0F9PK76-F1
#
_entry.id   AF-A0A0F9PK76-F1
#
_cell.length_a   1.000
_cell.length_b   1.000
_cell.length_c   1.000
_cell.angle_alpha   90.00
_cell.angle_beta   90.00
_cell.angle_gamma   90.00
#
_symmetry.space_group_name_H-M   'P 1'
#
loop_
_entity.id
_entity.type
_entity.pdbx_description
1 polymer ?
#
loop_
_entity_poly.entity_id
_entity_poly.type
_entity_poly.pdbx_seq_one_letter_code
_entity_poly.pdbx_strand_id
1 'polypeptide(L)'
;MGAFVDTPINRATEEALDDSGNRKPKGDPYKDLNAAYTFLEERLVDWMSNRYVFERDWYRNVLYYAGNQWIIYQKQARRWRARNLPGWFPKPVTNKFAEKTNDIISSLRRPTFSYTPTSDKTASVALAEMGSHLEKLCWKEAGMDQNEPYLRAWLVLTGNVFLVQSYDESLEHGTFEVPASECTSCGLQDTFDNIPLECPNEQCPSRQPQAMLGPEGQPQVDPLSGVSAMQVQQAQFKDIKLEYPKGKMVSEVVSPFEIYCDGSTPKWSDHQGFARVRAFPVRDAKAIARKVFKDMKGLGQELQALSSQSQNAGALYLSSLAYVTATFGSLGTGAPSPKTSGEDQTTISEMWHLPTEQYPQGCYIIRFGNSQKLTKIIPLPSKRKDGSYFLPAVHFGGDVVPGRFWRKTRMDDLVYKQNQRNLLEAMIMLAAQRMGS
;
A
#
# COMPACT_ATOMS: atom_id res chain seq x y z
N MET A 1 11.59 43.04 2.48
CA MET A 1 12.39 42.36 1.43
C MET A 1 13.60 41.76 2.11
N GLY A 2 13.50 40.51 2.57
CA GLY A 2 14.54 39.89 3.40
C GLY A 2 14.58 38.39 3.21
N ALA A 3 15.79 37.92 2.88
CA ALA A 3 16.37 36.59 3.06
C ALA A 3 15.49 35.37 2.74
N PHE A 4 15.67 34.84 1.52
CA PHE A 4 15.43 33.42 1.24
C PHE A 4 16.45 32.59 2.04
N VAL A 5 15.92 31.70 2.88
CA VAL A 5 16.68 30.71 3.62
C VAL A 5 17.01 29.57 2.66
N ASP A 6 18.31 29.37 2.41
CA ASP A 6 18.84 28.21 1.70
C ASP A 6 18.43 26.93 2.45
N THR A 7 17.61 26.10 1.79
CA THR A 7 17.39 24.70 2.18
C THR A 7 18.69 23.91 2.08
N PRO A 8 18.95 22.95 2.98
CA PRO A 8 20.19 22.19 2.98
C PRO A 8 20.28 21.33 1.73
N ILE A 9 21.25 21.67 0.88
CA ILE A 9 21.65 20.88 -0.28
C ILE A 9 22.18 19.54 0.24
N ASN A 10 21.52 18.46 -0.18
CA ASN A 10 21.91 17.07 0.05
C ASN A 10 23.37 16.85 -0.37
N ARG A 11 24.26 16.75 0.61
CA ARG A 11 25.62 16.21 0.46
C ARG A 11 25.53 14.68 0.41
N ALA A 12 25.12 14.15 -0.74
CA ALA A 12 25.35 12.77 -1.10
C ALA A 12 26.19 12.75 -2.38
N THR A 13 27.44 12.30 -2.20
CA THR A 13 28.38 11.77 -3.19
C THR A 13 28.81 12.67 -4.36
N GLU A 14 30.08 13.08 -4.34
CA GLU A 14 30.84 13.48 -5.53
C GLU A 14 30.93 12.26 -6.47
N GLU A 15 29.96 12.10 -7.37
CA GLU A 15 30.04 11.16 -8.49
C GLU A 15 30.29 11.90 -9.80
N ALA A 16 31.14 11.31 -10.65
CA ALA A 16 31.60 11.87 -11.91
C ALA A 16 30.43 12.17 -12.86
N LEU A 17 30.26 13.45 -13.18
CA LEU A 17 29.38 13.95 -14.25
C LEU A 17 29.98 13.55 -15.61
N ASP A 18 29.13 13.37 -16.62
CA ASP A 18 29.63 13.25 -18.00
C ASP A 18 30.07 14.62 -18.57
N ASP A 19 30.73 14.62 -19.73
CA ASP A 19 31.23 15.83 -20.39
C ASP A 19 30.12 16.86 -20.75
N SER A 20 28.85 16.48 -20.58
CA SER A 20 27.67 17.34 -20.75
C SER A 20 27.02 17.79 -19.43
N GLY A 21 27.61 17.47 -18.27
CA GLY A 21 27.07 17.84 -16.96
C GLY A 21 25.83 17.04 -16.56
N ASN A 22 25.49 15.98 -17.28
CA ASN A 22 24.37 15.10 -16.97
C ASN A 22 24.84 13.89 -16.16
N ARG A 23 23.95 13.43 -15.27
CA ARG A 23 24.14 12.15 -14.58
C ARG A 23 23.91 11.03 -15.61
N LYS A 24 24.95 10.32 -16.03
CA LYS A 24 24.77 9.08 -16.79
C LYS A 24 23.93 8.11 -15.96
N PRO A 25 22.79 7.59 -16.45
CA PRO A 25 22.13 6.47 -15.80
C PRO A 25 23.08 5.26 -15.83
N LYS A 26 23.63 4.91 -14.66
CA LYS A 26 24.38 3.67 -14.45
C LYS A 26 23.43 2.49 -14.63
N GLY A 27 23.38 1.92 -15.83
CA GLY A 27 22.60 0.69 -16.09
C GLY A 27 21.09 0.84 -15.86
N ASP A 28 20.39 -0.30 -15.90
CA ASP A 28 18.95 -0.38 -15.64
C ASP A 28 18.69 -0.13 -14.13
N PRO A 29 18.03 1.00 -13.76
CA PRO A 29 17.86 1.38 -12.35
C PRO A 29 17.04 0.38 -11.55
N TYR A 30 16.26 -0.48 -12.22
CA TYR A 30 15.45 -1.52 -11.59
C TYR A 30 16.24 -2.80 -11.27
N LYS A 31 17.54 -2.87 -11.62
CA LYS A 31 18.39 -4.03 -11.28
C LYS A 31 19.25 -3.80 -10.04
N ASP A 32 19.46 -2.55 -9.64
CA ASP A 32 20.27 -2.23 -8.47
C ASP A 32 19.44 -2.31 -7.18
N LEU A 33 19.52 -3.46 -6.51
CA LEU A 33 18.82 -3.72 -5.24
C LEU A 33 19.37 -2.88 -4.09
N ASN A 34 20.66 -2.50 -4.13
CA ASN A 34 21.28 -1.71 -3.06
C ASN A 34 20.81 -0.25 -3.14
N ALA A 35 20.78 0.32 -4.35
CA ALA A 35 20.22 1.65 -4.57
C ALA A 35 18.74 1.71 -4.17
N ALA A 36 17.95 0.69 -4.54
CA ALA A 36 16.54 0.58 -4.16
C ALA A 36 16.34 0.49 -2.63
N TYR A 37 17.19 -0.29 -1.93
CA TYR A 37 17.15 -0.38 -0.48
C TYR A 37 17.46 0.97 0.18
N THR A 38 18.53 1.63 -0.24
CA THR A 38 18.95 2.94 0.30
C THR A 38 17.88 3.99 0.05
N PHE A 39 17.31 4.03 -1.15
CA PHE A 39 16.22 4.95 -1.48
C PHE A 39 14.99 4.75 -0.57
N LEU A 40 14.61 3.51 -0.30
CA LEU A 40 13.51 3.20 0.62
C LEU A 40 13.82 3.61 2.07
N GLU A 41 15.04 3.34 2.55
CA GLU A 41 15.46 3.75 3.90
C GLU A 41 15.46 5.27 4.08
N GLU A 42 16.05 6.01 3.14
CA GLU A 42 16.08 7.47 3.16
C GLU A 42 14.66 8.04 3.25
N ARG A 43 13.75 7.57 2.39
CA ARG A 43 12.35 7.99 2.39
C ARG A 43 11.63 7.63 3.68
N LEU A 44 11.85 6.44 4.22
CA LEU A 44 11.26 6.04 5.50
C LEU A 44 11.75 6.95 6.63
N VAL A 45 13.04 7.26 6.70
CA VAL A 45 13.61 8.15 7.73
C VAL A 45 13.00 9.54 7.64
N ASP A 46 12.88 10.09 6.44
CA ASP A 46 12.26 11.40 6.20
C ASP A 46 10.79 11.41 6.64
N TRP A 47 10.02 10.41 6.23
CA TRP A 47 8.59 10.30 6.56
C TRP A 47 8.32 9.89 8.01
N MET A 48 9.30 9.34 8.71
CA MET A 48 9.24 9.08 10.15
C MET A 48 9.43 10.35 10.98
N SER A 49 10.10 11.36 10.44
CA SER A 49 10.36 12.60 11.15
C SER A 49 9.03 13.24 11.61
N ASN A 50 8.95 13.63 12.89
CA ASN A 50 7.79 14.25 13.54
C ASN A 50 6.46 13.45 13.57
N ARG A 51 6.37 12.29 12.92
CA ARG A 51 5.15 11.46 12.90
C ARG A 51 4.74 10.94 14.28
N TYR A 52 5.71 10.68 15.15
CA TYR A 52 5.48 10.17 16.51
C TYR A 52 4.50 11.03 17.34
N VAL A 53 4.40 12.34 17.04
CA VAL A 53 3.47 13.25 17.70
C VAL A 53 2.02 12.87 17.39
N PHE A 54 1.75 12.49 16.14
CA PHE A 54 0.43 12.07 15.69
C PHE A 54 0.10 10.65 16.12
N GLU A 55 1.05 9.73 16.03
CA GLU A 55 0.88 8.35 16.53
C GLU A 55 0.51 8.32 18.01
N ARG A 56 1.12 9.22 18.80
CA ARG A 56 0.78 9.39 20.22
C ARG A 56 -0.70 9.71 20.40
N ASP A 57 -1.23 10.67 19.64
CA ASP A 57 -2.59 11.16 19.78
C ASP A 57 -3.61 10.14 19.24
N TRP A 58 -3.30 9.49 18.11
CA TRP A 58 -4.09 8.37 17.58
C TRP A 58 -4.21 7.23 18.59
N TYR A 59 -3.08 6.77 19.13
CA TYR A 59 -3.08 5.62 20.03
C TYR A 59 -3.78 5.94 21.35
N ARG A 60 -3.67 7.18 21.85
CA ARG A 60 -4.44 7.67 23.00
C ARG A 60 -5.94 7.51 22.78
N ASN A 61 -6.44 7.92 21.61
CA ASN A 61 -7.88 7.86 21.32
C ASN A 61 -8.37 6.41 21.28
N VAL A 62 -7.57 5.50 20.71
CA VAL A 62 -7.89 4.06 20.72
C VAL A 62 -7.90 3.49 22.14
N LEU A 63 -6.94 3.87 23.00
CA LEU A 63 -6.93 3.47 24.41
C LEU A 63 -8.16 3.99 25.17
N TYR A 64 -8.58 5.24 24.92
CA TYR A 64 -9.77 5.82 25.53
C TYR A 64 -11.05 5.11 25.10
N TYR A 65 -11.15 4.78 23.82
CA TYR A 65 -12.24 3.98 23.28
C TYR A 65 -12.33 2.61 23.98
N ALA A 66 -11.19 1.94 24.17
CA ALA A 66 -11.10 0.67 24.89
C ALA A 66 -11.36 0.78 26.42
N GLY A 67 -11.52 1.99 26.98
CA GLY A 67 -11.78 2.23 28.41
C GLY A 67 -10.52 2.52 29.25
N ASN A 68 -9.34 2.54 28.64
CA ASN A 68 -8.08 2.83 29.32
C ASN A 68 -7.82 4.33 29.40
N GLN A 69 -8.50 4.98 30.34
CA GLN A 69 -8.52 6.45 30.43
C GLN A 69 -7.50 7.01 31.43
N TRP A 70 -7.10 6.21 32.44
CA TRP A 70 -6.12 6.59 33.46
C TRP A 70 -4.68 6.38 32.98
N ILE A 71 -4.28 7.06 31.91
CA ILE A 71 -2.98 6.89 31.25
C ILE A 71 -2.14 8.17 31.27
N ILE A 72 -0.82 8.02 31.27
CA ILE A 72 0.16 9.11 31.09
C ILE A 72 1.14 8.71 30.00
N TYR A 73 1.48 9.66 29.14
CA TYR A 73 2.51 9.47 28.12
C TYR A 73 3.90 9.66 28.73
N GLN A 74 4.75 8.63 28.64
CA GLN A 74 6.15 8.71 29.03
C GLN A 74 6.99 9.17 27.82
N LYS A 75 7.45 10.43 27.85
CA LYS A 75 8.20 11.05 26.74
C LYS A 75 9.47 10.27 26.38
N GLN A 76 10.23 9.80 27.39
CA GLN A 76 11.48 9.05 27.19
C GLN A 76 11.26 7.71 26.48
N ALA A 77 10.28 6.93 26.94
CA ALA A 77 9.99 5.60 26.39
C ALA A 77 9.11 5.66 25.12
N ARG A 78 8.59 6.84 24.76
CA ARG A 78 7.59 7.06 23.69
C ARG A 78 6.41 6.10 23.79
N ARG A 79 5.90 5.89 25.00
CA ARG A 79 4.84 4.91 25.28
C ARG A 79 3.82 5.46 26.26
N TRP A 80 2.58 5.04 26.09
CA TRP A 80 1.54 5.25 27.08
C TRP A 80 1.66 4.20 28.18
N ARG A 81 1.59 4.66 29.43
CA ARG A 81 1.55 3.79 30.61
C ARG A 81 0.36 4.14 31.48
N ALA A 82 -0.09 3.19 32.28
CA ALA A 82 -1.05 3.48 33.34
C ALA A 82 -0.49 4.55 34.27
N ARG A 83 -1.34 5.48 34.69
CA ARG A 83 -0.98 6.50 35.67
C ARG A 83 -0.67 5.81 37.00
N ASN A 84 0.52 6.05 37.55
CA ASN A 84 0.87 5.56 38.87
C ASN A 84 0.10 6.38 39.90
N LEU A 85 -1.00 5.82 40.40
CA LEU A 85 -1.83 6.39 41.45
C LEU A 85 -1.75 5.44 42.65
N PRO A 86 -1.75 5.97 43.89
CA PRO A 86 -1.82 5.14 45.08
C PRO A 86 -3.00 4.16 45.01
N GLY A 87 -2.85 2.97 45.60
CA GLY A 87 -3.89 1.93 45.57
C GLY A 87 -5.22 2.37 46.18
N TRP A 88 -5.19 3.31 47.12
CA TRP A 88 -6.38 3.89 47.75
C TRP A 88 -7.14 4.89 46.85
N PHE A 89 -6.53 5.39 45.77
CA PHE A 89 -7.15 6.39 44.91
C PHE A 89 -8.16 5.71 43.96
N PRO A 90 -9.45 6.07 44.00
CA PRO A 90 -10.46 5.47 43.16
C PRO A 90 -10.24 5.85 41.69
N LYS A 91 -10.44 4.88 40.79
CA LYS A 91 -10.26 5.04 39.34
C LYS A 91 -11.60 4.78 38.61
N PRO A 92 -12.64 5.59 38.82
CA PRO A 92 -13.89 5.42 38.09
C PRO A 92 -13.66 5.59 36.59
N VAL A 93 -14.37 4.80 35.79
CA VAL A 93 -14.33 4.86 34.33
C VAL A 93 -15.76 4.84 33.81
N THR A 94 -16.32 6.02 33.57
CA THR A 94 -17.61 6.18 32.87
C THR A 94 -17.34 6.55 31.41
N ASN A 95 -17.37 5.57 30.51
CA ASN A 95 -16.85 5.72 29.15
C ASN A 95 -17.83 6.42 28.17
N LYS A 96 -18.11 7.72 28.42
CA LYS A 96 -18.88 8.57 27.49
C LYS A 96 -18.15 8.82 26.17
N PHE A 97 -16.83 8.72 26.18
CA PHE A 97 -16.02 8.78 24.97
C PHE A 97 -16.41 7.69 23.96
N ALA A 98 -16.48 6.43 24.39
CA ALA A 98 -16.87 5.32 23.50
C ALA A 98 -18.32 5.44 23.00
N GLU A 99 -19.25 5.83 23.87
CA GLU A 99 -20.65 6.08 23.50
C GLU A 99 -20.75 7.10 22.35
N LYS A 100 -20.10 8.26 22.50
CA LYS A 100 -20.08 9.30 21.45
C LYS A 100 -19.33 8.88 20.20
N THR A 101 -18.29 8.05 20.33
CA THR A 101 -17.59 7.47 19.18
C THR A 101 -18.54 6.60 18.37
N ASN A 102 -19.31 5.72 19.03
CA ASN A 102 -20.27 4.83 18.39
C ASN A 102 -21.42 5.60 17.73
N ASP A 103 -21.91 6.65 18.38
CA ASP A 103 -22.90 7.56 17.78
C ASP A 103 -22.37 8.12 16.45
N ILE A 104 -21.13 8.63 16.41
CA ILE A 104 -20.53 9.18 15.19
C ILE A 104 -20.35 8.08 14.14
N ILE A 105 -19.79 6.92 14.51
CA ILE A 105 -19.60 5.79 13.59
C ILE A 105 -20.93 5.35 12.96
N SER A 106 -22.01 5.27 13.74
CA SER A 106 -23.34 4.90 13.25
C SER A 106 -23.97 5.97 12.35
N SER A 107 -23.63 7.25 12.58
CA SER A 107 -24.12 8.37 11.77
C SER A 107 -23.47 8.45 10.39
N LEU A 108 -22.26 7.91 10.24
CA LEU A 108 -21.55 7.87 8.96
C LEU A 108 -22.26 6.91 8.02
N ARG A 109 -22.90 7.47 6.98
CA ARG A 109 -23.55 6.70 5.93
C ARG A 109 -22.57 6.43 4.78
N ARG A 110 -22.78 5.31 4.09
CA ARG A 110 -22.12 5.02 2.82
C ARG A 110 -22.44 6.15 1.83
N PRO A 111 -21.44 6.74 1.15
CA PRO A 111 -21.70 7.62 0.02
C PRO A 111 -22.32 6.81 -1.12
N THR A 112 -23.40 7.32 -1.71
CA THR A 112 -23.99 6.72 -2.90
C THR A 112 -23.32 7.32 -4.12
N PHE A 113 -22.75 6.45 -4.97
CA PHE A 113 -22.21 6.88 -6.25
C PHE A 113 -23.36 6.96 -7.27
N SER A 114 -23.54 8.13 -7.87
CA SER A 114 -24.49 8.32 -8.97
C SER A 114 -23.72 8.52 -10.27
N TYR A 115 -23.98 7.66 -11.25
CA TYR A 115 -23.42 7.80 -12.59
C TYR A 115 -24.43 8.54 -13.47
N THR A 116 -24.11 9.78 -13.83
CA THR A 116 -24.97 10.61 -14.69
C THR A 116 -24.51 10.49 -16.14
N PRO A 117 -25.42 10.25 -17.10
CA PRO A 117 -25.04 10.21 -18.52
C PRO A 117 -24.57 11.59 -18.98
N THR A 118 -23.51 11.63 -19.80
CA THR A 118 -22.97 12.88 -20.35
C THR A 118 -23.86 13.47 -21.45
N SER A 119 -24.69 12.66 -22.10
CA SER A 119 -25.59 13.09 -23.18
C SER A 119 -26.87 12.24 -23.21
N ASP A 120 -27.92 12.73 -23.88
CA ASP A 120 -29.22 12.03 -24.03
C ASP A 120 -29.19 10.88 -25.05
N LYS A 121 -28.02 10.57 -25.61
CA LYS A 121 -27.87 9.43 -26.52
C LYS A 121 -28.14 8.13 -25.76
N THR A 122 -28.85 7.20 -26.39
CA THR A 122 -29.17 5.87 -25.82
C THR A 122 -27.94 5.14 -25.30
N ALA A 123 -26.81 5.25 -25.99
CA ALA A 123 -25.54 4.68 -25.56
C ALA A 123 -25.01 5.28 -24.23
N SER A 124 -25.13 6.60 -24.05
CA SER A 124 -24.69 7.26 -22.81
C SER A 124 -25.56 6.89 -21.62
N VAL A 125 -26.88 6.75 -21.84
CA VAL A 125 -27.83 6.28 -20.81
C VAL A 125 -27.50 4.84 -20.41
N ALA A 126 -27.31 3.96 -21.39
CA ALA A 126 -26.95 2.57 -21.13
C ALA A 126 -25.60 2.45 -20.37
N LEU A 127 -24.60 3.27 -20.72
CA LEU A 127 -23.31 3.29 -20.00
C LEU A 127 -23.44 3.76 -18.55
N ALA A 128 -24.30 4.74 -18.27
CA ALA A 128 -24.55 5.20 -16.90
C ALA A 128 -25.25 4.12 -16.05
N GLU A 129 -26.19 3.38 -16.64
CA GLU A 129 -26.85 2.24 -16.00
C GLU A 129 -25.85 1.10 -15.74
N MET A 130 -25.03 0.74 -16.74
CA MET A 130 -23.96 -0.24 -16.58
C MET A 130 -22.97 0.17 -15.49
N GLY A 131 -22.57 1.44 -15.43
CA GLY A 131 -21.68 1.95 -14.38
C GLY A 131 -22.27 1.75 -12.97
N SER A 132 -23.57 1.96 -12.82
CA SER A 132 -24.29 1.74 -11.55
C SER A 132 -24.35 0.25 -11.15
N HIS A 133 -24.43 -0.66 -12.12
CA HIS A 133 -24.38 -2.10 -11.86
C HIS A 133 -22.95 -2.58 -11.56
N LEU A 134 -21.97 -2.07 -12.30
CA LEU A 134 -20.56 -2.36 -12.08
C LEU A 134 -20.09 -1.89 -10.71
N GLU A 135 -20.52 -0.72 -10.23
CA GLU A 135 -20.17 -0.24 -8.88
C GLU A 135 -20.57 -1.23 -7.79
N LYS A 136 -21.79 -1.76 -7.85
CA LYS A 136 -22.28 -2.74 -6.87
C LYS A 136 -21.46 -4.03 -6.93
N LEU A 137 -21.09 -4.47 -8.14
CA LEU A 137 -20.26 -5.65 -8.33
C LEU A 137 -18.85 -5.42 -7.77
N CYS A 138 -18.20 -4.31 -8.14
CA CYS A 138 -16.87 -3.94 -7.68
C CYS A 138 -16.83 -3.81 -6.15
N TRP A 139 -17.86 -3.20 -5.55
CA TRP A 139 -17.98 -3.05 -4.10
C TRP A 139 -18.02 -4.41 -3.39
N LYS A 140 -18.83 -5.34 -3.91
CA LYS A 140 -18.95 -6.70 -3.37
C LYS A 140 -17.68 -7.51 -3.57
N GLU A 141 -17.08 -7.43 -4.76
CA GLU A 141 -15.86 -8.17 -5.10
C GLU A 141 -14.67 -7.71 -4.24
N ALA A 142 -14.53 -6.40 -4.05
CA ALA A 142 -13.52 -5.78 -3.20
C ALA A 142 -13.71 -6.05 -1.69
N GLY A 143 -14.81 -6.70 -1.28
CA GLY A 143 -15.11 -7.00 0.12
C GLY A 143 -15.43 -5.77 0.97
N MET A 144 -15.91 -4.69 0.33
CA MET A 144 -16.11 -3.40 1.02
C MET A 144 -17.15 -3.45 2.14
N ASP A 145 -18.13 -4.35 2.07
CA ASP A 145 -19.13 -4.54 3.13
C ASP A 145 -18.51 -4.95 4.47
N GLN A 146 -17.44 -5.75 4.44
CA GLN A 146 -16.70 -6.15 5.65
C GLN A 146 -15.71 -5.09 6.09
N ASN A 147 -15.11 -4.39 5.13
CA ASN A 147 -14.09 -3.37 5.37
C ASN A 147 -14.66 -2.04 5.88
N GLU A 148 -15.88 -1.69 5.49
CA GLU A 148 -16.48 -0.38 5.79
C GLU A 148 -16.61 -0.10 7.30
N PRO A 149 -17.05 -1.03 8.17
CA PRO A 149 -17.04 -0.81 9.62
C PRO A 149 -15.65 -0.48 10.17
N TYR A 150 -14.60 -1.14 9.68
CA TYR A 150 -13.22 -0.87 10.08
C TYR A 150 -12.74 0.48 9.58
N LEU A 151 -13.08 0.85 8.33
CA LEU A 151 -12.78 2.15 7.75
C LEU A 151 -13.37 3.27 8.60
N ARG A 152 -14.66 3.16 8.95
CA ARG A 152 -15.36 4.16 9.78
C ARG A 152 -14.76 4.26 11.18
N ALA A 153 -14.46 3.12 11.81
CA ALA A 153 -13.86 3.10 13.15
C ALA A 153 -12.49 3.81 13.17
N TRP A 154 -11.63 3.50 12.21
CA TRP A 154 -10.33 4.18 12.09
C TRP A 154 -10.50 5.67 11.82
N LEU A 155 -11.34 6.04 10.86
CA LEU A 155 -11.59 7.44 10.50
C LEU A 155 -12.05 8.26 11.71
N VAL A 156 -12.97 7.75 12.52
CA VAL A 156 -13.47 8.47 13.70
C VAL A 156 -12.40 8.54 14.81
N LEU A 157 -11.67 7.45 15.07
CA LEU A 157 -10.73 7.41 16.20
C LEU A 157 -9.42 8.18 15.94
N THR A 158 -8.90 8.17 14.72
CA THR A 158 -7.60 8.76 14.38
C THR A 158 -7.72 9.97 13.46
N GLY A 159 -8.90 10.19 12.86
CA GLY A 159 -9.12 11.20 11.83
C GLY A 159 -8.55 10.81 10.47
N ASN A 160 -7.91 9.65 10.34
CA ASN A 160 -7.17 9.28 9.14
C ASN A 160 -7.27 7.78 8.90
N VAL A 161 -7.63 7.39 7.68
CA VAL A 161 -7.61 5.99 7.25
C VAL A 161 -7.28 5.94 5.77
N PHE A 162 -6.65 4.85 5.33
CA PHE A 162 -6.32 4.65 3.93
C PHE A 162 -7.04 3.42 3.41
N LEU A 163 -7.40 3.47 2.13
CA LEU A 163 -7.87 2.32 1.38
C LEU A 163 -6.83 2.03 0.31
N VAL A 164 -6.11 0.92 0.44
CA VAL A 164 -5.16 0.45 -0.55
C VAL A 164 -5.89 -0.51 -1.48
N GLN A 165 -5.86 -0.23 -2.77
CA GLN A 165 -6.48 -1.04 -3.80
C GLN A 165 -5.41 -1.85 -4.51
N SER A 166 -5.60 -3.16 -4.58
CA SER A 166 -4.73 -4.05 -5.33
C SER A 166 -5.56 -4.99 -6.19
N TYR A 167 -4.93 -5.51 -7.23
CA TYR A 167 -5.52 -6.55 -8.07
C TYR A 167 -4.71 -7.82 -7.86
N ASP A 168 -5.36 -8.86 -7.35
CA ASP A 168 -4.73 -10.15 -7.13
C ASP A 168 -4.91 -11.01 -8.39
N GLU A 169 -3.84 -11.21 -9.16
CA GLU A 169 -3.80 -12.03 -10.37
C GLU A 169 -3.53 -13.52 -10.07
N SER A 170 -3.72 -13.96 -8.83
CA SER A 170 -3.56 -15.37 -8.47
C SER A 170 -4.51 -16.27 -9.28
N LEU A 171 -3.96 -17.40 -9.79
CA LEU A 171 -4.71 -18.45 -10.47
C LEU A 171 -5.80 -19.09 -9.59
N GLU A 172 -5.72 -18.89 -8.26
CA GLU A 172 -6.73 -19.38 -7.29
C GLU A 172 -8.13 -18.81 -7.56
N HIS A 173 -8.24 -17.63 -8.18
CA HIS A 173 -9.52 -16.99 -8.51
C HIS A 173 -10.13 -17.45 -9.84
N GLY A 174 -9.50 -18.43 -10.49
CA GLY A 174 -9.89 -19.00 -11.77
C GLY A 174 -9.23 -18.32 -12.97
N THR A 175 -9.34 -18.96 -14.12
CA THR A 175 -8.86 -18.45 -15.41
C THR A 175 -10.04 -18.15 -16.33
N PHE A 176 -9.85 -17.21 -17.25
CA PHE A 176 -10.72 -17.03 -18.40
C PHE A 176 -9.92 -17.26 -19.68
N GLU A 177 -10.57 -17.89 -20.66
CA GLU A 177 -9.95 -18.17 -21.94
C GLU A 177 -10.10 -16.93 -22.83
N VAL A 178 -8.97 -16.35 -23.22
CA VAL A 178 -8.92 -15.34 -24.26
C VAL A 178 -8.56 -16.05 -25.56
N PRO A 179 -9.37 -15.90 -26.62
CA PRO A 179 -8.97 -16.39 -27.93
C PRO A 179 -7.68 -15.66 -28.32
N ALA A 180 -6.70 -16.41 -28.77
CA ALA A 180 -5.41 -15.91 -29.23
C ALA A 180 -4.96 -16.69 -30.45
N SER A 181 -3.93 -16.20 -31.11
CA SER A 181 -3.35 -16.85 -32.28
C SER A 181 -1.88 -17.11 -32.05
N GLU A 182 -1.42 -18.30 -32.39
CA GLU A 182 -0.01 -18.71 -32.30
C GLU A 182 0.55 -18.91 -33.69
N CYS A 183 1.67 -18.25 -34.01
CA CYS A 183 2.36 -18.46 -35.27
C CYS A 183 2.99 -19.87 -35.30
N THR A 184 2.65 -20.69 -36.30
CA THR A 184 3.17 -22.07 -36.40
C THR A 184 4.68 -22.14 -36.67
N SER A 185 5.28 -21.06 -37.21
CA SER A 185 6.71 -21.02 -37.56
C SER A 185 7.61 -20.58 -36.41
N CYS A 186 7.16 -19.66 -35.54
CA CYS A 186 8.00 -19.09 -34.48
C CYS A 186 7.43 -19.18 -33.06
N GLY A 187 6.19 -19.66 -32.90
CA GLY A 187 5.54 -19.79 -31.59
C GLY A 187 5.15 -18.47 -30.93
N LEU A 188 5.17 -17.35 -31.67
CA LEU A 188 4.71 -16.07 -31.14
C LEU A 188 3.20 -16.13 -30.91
N GLN A 189 2.76 -15.77 -29.70
CA GLN A 189 1.36 -15.75 -29.29
C GLN A 189 0.90 -14.28 -29.21
N ASP A 190 -0.21 -13.96 -29.86
CA ASP A 190 -0.83 -12.63 -29.80
C ASP A 190 -2.36 -12.71 -29.69
N THR A 191 -2.95 -11.70 -29.06
CA THR A 191 -4.40 -11.56 -28.86
C THR A 191 -5.08 -10.96 -30.10
N PHE A 192 -6.33 -11.33 -30.37
CA PHE A 192 -7.06 -10.99 -31.61
C PHE A 192 -7.19 -9.48 -31.91
N ASP A 193 -7.00 -8.59 -30.93
CA ASP A 193 -7.13 -7.14 -31.12
C ASP A 193 -6.06 -6.58 -32.10
N ASN A 194 -4.96 -7.30 -32.32
CA ASN A 194 -3.97 -7.02 -33.35
C ASN A 194 -3.53 -8.32 -34.01
N ILE A 195 -4.28 -8.87 -34.97
CA ILE A 195 -3.71 -9.88 -35.88
C ILE A 195 -3.06 -9.12 -37.03
N PRO A 196 -1.74 -8.84 -36.99
CA PRO A 196 -1.07 -8.37 -38.18
C PRO A 196 -1.15 -9.48 -39.24
N LEU A 197 -1.41 -9.09 -40.50
CA LEU A 197 -1.32 -10.00 -41.65
C LEU A 197 0.07 -10.67 -41.78
N GLU A 198 1.06 -10.16 -41.06
CA GLU A 198 2.43 -10.64 -41.03
C GLU A 198 2.92 -10.81 -39.59
N CYS A 199 3.71 -11.86 -39.32
CA CYS A 199 4.30 -12.06 -38.00
C CYS A 199 5.24 -10.89 -37.64
N PRO A 200 5.05 -10.21 -36.49
CA PRO A 200 5.87 -9.05 -36.10
C PRO A 200 7.29 -9.42 -35.65
N ASN A 201 7.57 -10.72 -35.45
CA ASN A 201 8.94 -11.19 -35.21
C ASN A 201 9.74 -11.18 -36.51
N GLU A 202 10.69 -10.25 -36.64
CA GLU A 202 11.57 -10.11 -37.81
C GLU A 202 12.44 -11.35 -38.07
N GLN A 203 12.69 -12.15 -37.05
CA GLN A 203 13.47 -13.40 -37.16
C GLN A 203 12.60 -14.61 -37.53
N CYS A 204 11.31 -14.42 -37.81
CA CYS A 204 10.42 -15.53 -38.15
C CYS A 204 10.80 -16.16 -39.50
N PRO A 205 10.93 -17.49 -39.60
CA PRO A 205 11.23 -18.18 -40.86
C PRO A 205 10.20 -17.90 -41.97
N SER A 206 8.94 -17.63 -41.61
CA SER A 206 7.90 -17.28 -42.57
C SER A 206 8.11 -15.91 -43.23
N ARG A 207 8.89 -15.02 -42.61
CA ARG A 207 9.28 -13.71 -43.19
C ARG A 207 10.56 -13.80 -44.02
N GLN A 208 11.33 -14.90 -43.91
CA GLN A 208 12.51 -15.07 -44.74
C GLN A 208 12.09 -15.49 -46.14
N PRO A 209 12.51 -14.75 -47.19
CA PRO A 209 12.18 -15.10 -48.55
C PRO A 209 12.80 -16.45 -48.91
N GLN A 210 11.96 -17.44 -49.20
CA GLN A 210 12.40 -18.76 -49.67
C GLN A 210 12.36 -18.78 -51.19
N ALA A 211 13.37 -19.41 -51.80
CA ALA A 211 13.40 -19.60 -53.24
C ALA A 211 12.23 -20.51 -53.65
N MET A 212 11.41 -20.07 -54.61
CA MET A 212 10.36 -20.92 -55.17
C MET A 212 11.01 -22.13 -55.83
N LEU A 213 10.61 -23.32 -55.40
CA LEU A 213 11.04 -24.57 -56.03
C LEU A 213 10.02 -24.95 -57.12
N GLY A 214 10.50 -25.22 -58.32
CA GLY A 214 9.68 -25.77 -59.41
C GLY A 214 9.31 -27.24 -59.16
N PRO A 215 8.52 -27.86 -60.06
CA PRO A 215 8.02 -29.23 -59.91
C PRO A 215 9.11 -30.30 -59.72
N GLU A 216 10.33 -30.02 -60.17
CA GLU A 216 11.50 -30.92 -60.07
C GLU A 216 12.44 -30.56 -58.90
N GLY A 217 12.04 -29.63 -58.01
CA GLY A 217 12.86 -29.20 -56.88
C GLY A 217 14.02 -28.26 -57.23
N GLN A 218 14.05 -27.70 -58.44
CA GLN A 218 15.01 -26.67 -58.84
C GLN A 218 14.45 -25.26 -58.57
N PRO A 219 15.27 -24.29 -58.12
CA PRO A 219 14.82 -22.91 -57.90
C PRO A 219 14.30 -22.30 -59.21
N GLN A 220 13.09 -21.77 -59.18
CA GLN A 220 12.47 -21.12 -60.32
C GLN A 220 13.13 -19.74 -60.50
N VAL A 221 13.85 -19.56 -61.60
CA VAL A 221 14.60 -18.34 -61.89
C VAL A 221 13.72 -17.41 -62.74
N ASP A 222 13.63 -16.14 -62.37
CA ASP A 222 12.88 -15.15 -63.14
C ASP A 222 13.60 -14.89 -64.49
N PRO A 223 12.95 -15.16 -65.64
CA PRO A 223 13.59 -15.16 -66.96
C PRO A 223 14.15 -13.79 -67.40
N LEU A 224 13.76 -12.69 -66.75
CA LEU A 224 14.27 -11.34 -67.05
C LEU A 224 15.46 -10.91 -66.18
N SER A 225 15.52 -11.36 -64.92
CA SER A 225 16.51 -10.88 -63.96
C SER A 225 17.62 -11.90 -63.67
N GLY A 226 17.40 -13.20 -63.96
CA GLY A 226 18.35 -14.27 -63.63
C GLY A 226 18.48 -14.54 -62.12
N VAL A 227 17.63 -13.92 -61.30
CA VAL A 227 17.57 -14.12 -59.85
C VAL A 227 16.43 -15.09 -59.53
N SER A 228 16.63 -15.97 -58.55
CA SER A 228 15.59 -16.89 -58.08
C SER A 228 14.35 -16.12 -57.66
N ALA A 229 13.18 -16.49 -58.18
CA ALA A 229 11.90 -15.97 -57.73
C ALA A 229 11.73 -16.33 -56.25
N MET A 230 11.65 -15.31 -55.40
CA MET A 230 11.47 -15.49 -53.97
C MET A 230 10.00 -15.31 -53.60
N GLN A 231 9.47 -16.27 -52.85
CA GLN A 231 8.12 -16.17 -52.30
C GLN A 231 8.21 -16.09 -50.79
N VAL A 232 7.53 -15.09 -50.21
CA VAL A 232 7.31 -15.03 -48.77
C VAL A 232 6.14 -15.95 -48.47
N GLN A 233 6.38 -17.00 -47.68
CA GLN A 233 5.30 -17.85 -47.20
C GLN A 233 4.40 -17.03 -46.26
N GLN A 234 3.11 -16.99 -46.54
CA GLN A 234 2.16 -16.37 -45.62
C GLN A 234 2.22 -17.09 -44.28
N ALA A 235 2.41 -16.32 -43.20
CA ALA A 235 2.46 -16.87 -41.85
C ALA A 235 1.12 -17.56 -41.54
N GLN A 236 1.17 -18.86 -41.23
CA GLN A 236 -0.01 -19.58 -40.76
C GLN A 236 -0.13 -19.40 -39.24
N PHE A 237 -1.29 -18.91 -38.80
CA PHE A 237 -1.62 -18.77 -37.40
C PHE A 237 -2.59 -19.87 -36.99
N LYS A 238 -2.31 -20.51 -35.87
CA LYS A 238 -3.19 -21.50 -35.23
C LYS A 238 -3.95 -20.81 -34.12
N ASP A 239 -5.27 -20.98 -34.10
CA ASP A 239 -6.10 -20.51 -32.99
C ASP A 239 -5.73 -21.30 -31.73
N ILE A 240 -5.31 -20.57 -30.71
CA ILE A 240 -5.03 -21.08 -29.38
C ILE A 240 -5.91 -20.35 -28.37
N LYS A 241 -6.12 -20.98 -27.21
CA LYS A 241 -6.80 -20.34 -26.09
C LYS A 241 -5.75 -20.03 -25.04
N LEU A 242 -5.54 -18.75 -24.77
CA LEU A 242 -4.69 -18.33 -23.67
C LEU A 242 -5.53 -18.23 -22.41
N GLU A 243 -5.09 -18.94 -21.36
CA GLU A 243 -5.70 -18.83 -20.05
C GLU A 243 -5.10 -17.63 -19.31
N TYR A 244 -5.92 -16.61 -19.06
CA TYR A 244 -5.55 -15.48 -18.23
C TYR A 244 -6.18 -15.63 -16.84
N PRO A 245 -5.48 -15.33 -15.75
CA PRO A 245 -6.10 -15.30 -14.44
C PRO A 245 -7.20 -14.25 -14.44
N LYS A 246 -8.41 -14.64 -14.05
CA LYS A 246 -9.53 -13.72 -13.90
C LYS A 246 -9.19 -12.63 -12.89
N GLY A 247 -8.39 -12.98 -11.89
CA GLY A 247 -7.97 -12.11 -10.80
C GLY A 247 -9.13 -11.69 -9.90
N LYS A 248 -8.81 -10.92 -8.87
CA LYS A 248 -9.79 -10.38 -7.93
C LYS A 248 -9.38 -9.00 -7.46
N MET A 249 -10.31 -8.05 -7.46
CA MET A 249 -10.10 -6.77 -6.78
C MET A 249 -10.02 -6.95 -5.27
N VAL A 250 -8.97 -6.42 -4.66
CA VAL A 250 -8.79 -6.42 -3.20
C VAL A 250 -8.72 -4.99 -2.74
N SER A 251 -9.59 -4.64 -1.79
CA SER A 251 -9.48 -3.39 -1.05
C SER A 251 -9.08 -3.71 0.37
N GLU A 252 -8.01 -3.07 0.84
CA GLU A 252 -7.53 -3.24 2.20
C GLU A 252 -7.62 -1.92 2.95
N VAL A 253 -8.27 -1.96 4.12
CA VAL A 253 -8.32 -0.83 5.03
C VAL A 253 -7.04 -0.79 5.82
N VAL A 254 -6.29 0.29 5.63
CA VAL A 254 -4.98 0.47 6.22
C VAL A 254 -5.04 1.55 7.28
N SER A 255 -4.57 1.18 8.49
CA SER A 255 -4.49 2.12 9.61
C SER A 255 -3.43 3.19 9.33
N PRO A 256 -3.57 4.40 9.90
CA PRO A 256 -2.55 5.43 9.76
C PRO A 256 -1.25 5.07 10.49
N PHE A 257 -1.19 3.99 11.29
CA PHE A 257 0.04 3.47 11.89
C PHE A 257 0.91 2.69 10.89
N GLU A 258 0.32 2.17 9.82
CA GLU A 258 1.07 1.42 8.80
C GLU A 258 1.62 2.32 7.69
N ILE A 259 0.99 3.48 7.42
CA ILE A 259 1.36 4.36 6.28
C ILE A 259 2.35 5.45 6.68
N TYR A 260 3.42 5.54 5.90
CA TYR A 260 4.51 6.52 5.96
C TYR A 260 4.45 7.36 4.69
N CYS A 261 4.31 8.66 4.85
CA CYS A 261 4.30 9.61 3.73
C CYS A 261 4.76 10.97 4.23
N ASP A 262 5.04 11.88 3.31
CA ASP A 262 5.42 13.24 3.65
C ASP A 262 4.28 13.97 4.39
N GLY A 263 4.53 14.38 5.64
CA GLY A 263 3.54 15.09 6.45
C GLY A 263 3.33 16.56 6.07
N SER A 264 4.23 17.13 5.26
CA SER A 264 4.19 18.53 4.84
C SER A 264 3.26 18.78 3.65
N THR A 265 3.04 17.78 2.81
CA THR A 265 2.14 17.84 1.65
C THR A 265 0.67 17.70 2.09
N PRO A 266 -0.19 18.74 2.04
CA PRO A 266 -1.52 18.69 2.66
C PRO A 266 -2.58 17.89 1.89
N LYS A 267 -2.37 17.69 0.59
CA LYS A 267 -3.31 17.01 -0.31
C LYS A 267 -2.70 15.70 -0.77
N TRP A 268 -3.45 14.61 -0.59
CA TRP A 268 -3.02 13.28 -1.00
C TRP A 268 -2.63 13.17 -2.48
N SER A 269 -3.32 13.90 -3.37
CA SER A 269 -3.05 13.94 -4.80
C SER A 269 -1.64 14.42 -5.16
N ASP A 270 -1.02 15.20 -4.29
CA ASP A 270 0.24 15.89 -4.55
C ASP A 270 1.43 15.10 -3.99
N HIS A 271 1.18 13.95 -3.33
CA HIS A 271 2.24 13.11 -2.79
C HIS A 271 2.99 12.41 -3.91
N GLN A 272 4.32 12.41 -3.80
CA GLN A 272 5.20 11.66 -4.69
C GLN A 272 5.20 10.15 -4.40
N GLY A 273 4.87 9.75 -3.18
CA GLY A 273 4.87 8.36 -2.79
C GLY A 273 4.47 8.16 -1.35
N PHE A 274 4.31 6.89 -0.99
CA PHE A 274 4.10 6.46 0.38
C PHE A 274 4.70 5.07 0.57
N ALA A 275 5.04 4.75 1.82
CA ALA A 275 5.40 3.41 2.23
C ALA A 275 4.38 2.86 3.23
N ARG A 276 4.17 1.56 3.19
CA ARG A 276 3.38 0.79 4.12
C ARG A 276 4.31 -0.15 4.87
N VAL A 277 4.29 -0.12 6.19
CA VAL A 277 5.07 -1.02 7.03
C VAL A 277 4.13 -1.81 7.93
N ARG A 278 4.23 -3.14 7.86
CA ARG A 278 3.42 -4.07 8.66
C ARG A 278 4.30 -5.05 9.41
N ALA A 279 3.91 -5.38 10.63
CA ALA A 279 4.53 -6.47 11.38
C ALA A 279 3.75 -7.77 11.14
N PHE A 280 4.48 -8.84 10.83
CA PHE A 280 3.95 -10.19 10.64
C PHE A 280 4.72 -11.17 11.53
N PRO A 281 4.07 -12.26 11.99
CA PRO A 281 4.79 -13.42 12.49
C PRO A 281 5.80 -13.91 11.44
N VAL A 282 7.00 -14.31 11.86
CA VAL A 282 8.06 -14.76 10.94
C VAL A 282 7.59 -15.93 10.06
N ARG A 283 6.73 -16.81 10.59
CA ARG A 283 6.13 -17.92 9.82
C ARG A 283 5.33 -17.41 8.61
N ASP A 284 4.45 -16.44 8.83
CA ASP A 284 3.57 -15.91 7.80
C ASP A 284 4.34 -15.04 6.81
N ALA A 285 5.28 -14.24 7.31
CA ALA A 285 6.19 -13.47 6.47
C ALA A 285 6.99 -14.36 5.51
N LYS A 286 7.45 -15.54 5.98
CA LYS A 286 8.09 -16.54 5.12
C LYS A 286 7.15 -17.10 4.05
N ALA A 287 5.87 -17.31 4.38
CA ALA A 287 4.89 -17.79 3.40
C ALA A 287 4.61 -16.72 2.32
N ILE A 288 4.46 -15.46 2.72
CA ILE A 288 4.28 -14.33 1.81
C ILE A 288 5.52 -14.16 0.92
N ALA A 289 6.71 -14.19 1.52
CA ALA A 289 7.94 -14.00 0.77
C ALA A 289 8.18 -15.12 -0.26
N ARG A 290 7.78 -16.38 0.03
CA ARG A 290 7.81 -17.47 -0.97
C ARG A 290 6.88 -17.22 -2.15
N LYS A 291 5.73 -16.56 -1.94
CA LYS A 291 4.82 -16.18 -3.02
C LYS A 291 5.42 -15.07 -3.89
N VAL A 292 6.05 -14.07 -3.28
CA VAL A 292 6.64 -12.90 -3.96
C VAL A 292 7.96 -13.23 -4.67
N PHE A 293 8.77 -14.09 -4.08
CA PHE A 293 10.09 -14.51 -4.56
C PHE A 293 10.10 -16.01 -4.87
N LYS A 294 9.37 -16.42 -5.90
CA LYS A 294 9.31 -17.82 -6.35
C LYS A 294 10.69 -18.40 -6.66
N ASP A 295 11.65 -17.55 -7.04
CA ASP A 295 12.96 -17.96 -7.57
C ASP A 295 14.09 -17.97 -6.52
N MET A 296 13.88 -17.42 -5.31
CA MET A 296 14.95 -17.35 -4.30
C MET A 296 15.01 -18.60 -3.41
N LYS A 297 16.00 -19.47 -3.69
CA LYS A 297 16.41 -20.56 -2.79
C LYS A 297 17.12 -19.98 -1.55
N GLY A 298 16.77 -20.44 -0.34
CA GLY A 298 17.45 -20.07 0.92
C GLY A 298 16.77 -18.98 1.76
N LEU A 299 15.64 -18.45 1.31
CA LEU A 299 14.92 -17.32 1.92
C LEU A 299 14.51 -17.53 3.40
N GLY A 300 14.38 -18.80 3.82
CA GLY A 300 13.99 -19.15 5.19
C GLY A 300 15.06 -18.90 6.26
N GLN A 301 16.34 -18.79 5.89
CA GLN A 301 17.45 -18.56 6.83
C GLN A 301 17.78 -17.07 7.03
N GLU A 302 17.48 -16.21 6.05
CA GLU A 302 17.83 -14.78 6.12
C GLU A 302 16.76 -13.91 6.81
N LEU A 303 15.52 -14.40 6.93
CA LEU A 303 14.44 -13.74 7.67
C LEU A 303 14.65 -13.92 9.18
N GLN A 304 15.26 -12.91 9.79
CA GLN A 304 15.49 -12.83 11.24
C GLN A 304 14.34 -12.10 11.94
N ALA A 305 14.14 -12.47 13.21
CA ALA A 305 13.27 -11.76 14.13
C ALA A 305 13.78 -10.32 14.34
N LEU A 306 12.86 -9.36 14.44
CA LEU A 306 13.22 -8.00 14.85
C LEU A 306 13.71 -8.01 16.29
N SER A 307 14.87 -7.40 16.53
CA SER A 307 15.30 -7.08 17.89
C SER A 307 14.33 -6.06 18.51
N SER A 308 14.08 -6.17 19.82
CA SER A 308 13.12 -5.31 20.53
C SER A 308 13.46 -3.81 20.53
N GLN A 309 14.66 -3.44 20.06
CA GLN A 309 15.13 -2.05 19.95
C GLN A 309 14.86 -1.43 18.57
N SER A 310 14.64 -2.21 17.51
CA SER A 310 14.46 -1.70 16.14
C SER A 310 13.00 -1.55 15.71
N GLN A 311 12.05 -1.78 16.63
CA GLN A 311 10.64 -1.71 16.29
C GLN A 311 10.13 -0.26 16.24
N ASN A 312 9.62 0.13 15.07
CA ASN A 312 8.93 1.40 14.86
C ASN A 312 7.75 1.56 15.83
N ALA A 313 7.55 2.78 16.35
CA ALA A 313 6.49 3.07 17.32
C ALA A 313 5.10 2.71 16.79
N GLY A 314 4.79 3.02 15.52
CA GLY A 314 3.55 2.59 14.87
C GLY A 314 3.32 1.07 14.87
N ALA A 315 4.35 0.27 14.58
CA ALA A 315 4.26 -1.20 14.59
C ALA A 315 4.09 -1.75 16.02
N LEU A 316 4.75 -1.14 17.01
CA LEU A 316 4.54 -1.44 18.42
C LEU A 316 3.11 -1.13 18.86
N TYR A 317 2.58 0.02 18.45
CA TYR A 317 1.19 0.38 18.76
C TYR A 317 0.22 -0.63 18.14
N LEU A 318 0.35 -0.91 16.84
CA LEU A 318 -0.53 -1.85 16.16
C LEU A 318 -0.50 -3.25 16.78
N SER A 319 0.69 -3.78 17.10
CA SER A 319 0.82 -5.08 17.77
C SER A 319 0.22 -5.07 19.18
N SER A 320 0.37 -3.98 19.93
CA SER A 320 -0.22 -3.86 21.25
C SER A 320 -1.75 -3.80 21.23
N LEU A 321 -2.36 -3.21 20.18
CA LEU A 321 -3.82 -3.08 20.05
C LEU A 321 -4.55 -4.42 20.04
N ALA A 322 -3.95 -5.47 19.49
CA ALA A 322 -4.52 -6.82 19.50
C ALA A 322 -4.79 -7.36 20.92
N TYR A 323 -4.08 -6.83 21.92
CA TYR A 323 -4.14 -7.26 23.32
C TYR A 323 -4.73 -6.20 24.25
N VAL A 324 -5.17 -5.04 23.71
CA VAL A 324 -5.79 -3.99 24.52
C VAL A 324 -7.17 -4.46 24.97
N THR A 325 -7.29 -4.76 26.25
CA THR A 325 -8.57 -4.94 26.95
C THR A 325 -8.85 -3.74 27.85
N ALA A 326 -10.09 -3.63 28.36
CA ALA A 326 -10.46 -2.62 29.36
C ALA A 326 -9.64 -2.73 30.67
N THR A 327 -8.90 -3.83 30.85
CA THR A 327 -8.13 -4.14 32.06
C THR A 327 -6.62 -4.01 31.83
N PHE A 328 -6.20 -3.05 30.99
CA PHE A 328 -4.80 -2.75 30.61
C PHE A 328 -3.83 -2.49 31.77
N GLY A 329 -4.30 -2.47 33.02
CA GLY A 329 -3.49 -2.30 34.24
C GLY A 329 -3.44 -3.50 35.21
N SER A 330 -4.22 -4.58 35.00
CA SER A 330 -4.25 -5.70 35.97
C SER A 330 -3.13 -6.73 35.80
N LEU A 331 -2.41 -6.72 34.67
CA LEU A 331 -1.37 -7.71 34.34
C LEU A 331 0.06 -7.17 34.40
N GLY A 332 0.29 -6.03 35.08
CA GLY A 332 1.62 -5.46 35.27
C GLY A 332 1.89 -4.22 34.42
N THR A 333 2.82 -3.40 34.89
CA THR A 333 3.09 -2.00 34.55
C THR A 333 3.72 -1.76 33.18
N GLY A 334 3.28 -2.46 32.13
CA GLY A 334 3.76 -2.26 30.77
C GLY A 334 2.66 -2.47 29.74
N ALA A 335 2.60 -1.61 28.73
CA ALA A 335 1.95 -1.98 27.48
C ALA A 335 2.50 -3.35 27.05
N PRO A 336 1.65 -4.28 26.56
CA PRO A 336 2.11 -5.60 26.16
C PRO A 336 3.27 -5.45 25.19
N SER A 337 4.44 -5.92 25.63
CA SER A 337 5.59 -6.05 24.76
C SER A 337 5.25 -7.16 23.76
N PRO A 338 5.60 -7.07 22.47
CA PRO A 338 5.26 -8.09 21.47
C PRO A 338 5.66 -9.53 21.85
N LYS A 339 6.56 -9.69 22.83
CA LYS A 339 6.86 -10.96 23.51
C LYS A 339 5.67 -11.64 24.19
N THR A 340 4.55 -10.96 24.45
CA THR A 340 3.35 -11.59 25.02
C THR A 340 2.72 -12.61 24.07
N SER A 341 3.01 -12.53 22.76
CA SER A 341 2.57 -13.52 21.76
C SER A 341 3.48 -14.75 21.64
N GLY A 342 4.67 -14.74 22.23
CA GLY A 342 5.66 -15.83 22.14
C GLY A 342 6.29 -16.03 20.76
N GLU A 343 5.77 -15.43 19.69
CA GLU A 343 6.28 -15.57 18.34
C GLU A 343 7.13 -14.38 17.90
N ASP A 344 8.27 -14.68 17.28
CA ASP A 344 9.13 -13.69 16.66
C ASP A 344 8.39 -12.99 15.50
N GLN A 345 8.46 -11.66 15.48
CA GLN A 345 7.86 -10.81 14.45
C GLN A 345 8.94 -10.22 13.52
N THR A 346 8.56 -10.02 12.27
CA THR A 346 9.36 -9.31 11.26
C THR A 346 8.50 -8.29 10.54
N THR A 347 9.10 -7.26 9.95
CA THR A 347 8.37 -6.21 9.23
C THR A 347 8.45 -6.42 7.74
N ILE A 348 7.34 -6.17 7.05
CA ILE A 348 7.32 -6.05 5.59
C ILE A 348 7.11 -4.56 5.29
N SER A 349 7.99 -3.98 4.49
CA SER A 349 7.93 -2.60 4.05
C SER A 349 7.67 -2.57 2.55
N GLU A 350 6.56 -1.99 2.14
CA GLU A 350 6.15 -1.83 0.75
C GLU A 350 6.16 -0.34 0.43
N MET A 351 6.76 0.11 -0.67
CA MET A 351 6.81 1.52 -1.03
C MET A 351 6.34 1.71 -2.47
N TRP A 352 5.42 2.64 -2.66
CA TRP A 352 4.97 3.11 -3.96
C TRP A 352 5.49 4.52 -4.16
N HIS A 353 6.19 4.74 -5.27
CA HIS A 353 6.70 6.05 -5.64
C HIS A 353 6.36 6.34 -7.11
N LEU A 354 5.84 7.54 -7.36
CA LEU A 354 5.59 8.05 -8.70
C LEU A 354 6.91 8.25 -9.47
N PRO A 355 6.85 8.40 -10.80
CA PRO A 355 8.04 8.64 -11.62
C PRO A 355 8.95 9.76 -11.12
N THR A 356 10.25 9.48 -11.10
CA THR A 356 11.33 10.44 -10.78
C THR A 356 12.44 10.35 -11.81
N GLU A 357 13.41 11.26 -11.74
CA GLU A 357 14.62 11.19 -12.58
C GLU A 357 15.39 9.88 -12.40
N GLN A 358 15.40 9.33 -11.18
CA GLN A 358 16.04 8.04 -10.88
C GLN A 358 15.21 6.84 -11.37
N TYR A 359 13.88 6.94 -11.28
CA TYR A 359 12.94 5.89 -11.66
C TYR A 359 11.86 6.43 -12.62
N PRO A 360 12.12 6.49 -13.93
CA PRO A 360 11.21 7.13 -14.90
C PRO A 360 9.83 6.46 -15.04
N GLN A 361 9.69 5.21 -14.60
CA GLN A 361 8.43 4.46 -14.62
C GLN A 361 7.79 4.38 -13.23
N GLY A 362 8.29 5.17 -12.27
CA GLY A 362 8.00 5.01 -10.85
C GLY A 362 8.56 3.69 -10.31
N CYS A 363 8.45 3.47 -9.02
CA CYS A 363 8.91 2.23 -8.42
C CYS A 363 7.93 1.70 -7.39
N TYR A 364 7.83 0.37 -7.37
CA TYR A 364 7.23 -0.41 -6.30
C TYR A 364 8.33 -1.25 -5.66
N ILE A 365 8.65 -0.95 -4.40
CA ILE A 365 9.73 -1.61 -3.66
C ILE A 365 9.12 -2.42 -2.52
N ILE A 366 9.46 -3.71 -2.43
CA ILE A 366 9.08 -4.58 -1.33
C ILE A 366 10.33 -5.03 -0.59
N ARG A 367 10.37 -4.84 0.72
CA ARG A 367 11.45 -5.26 1.60
C ARG A 367 10.93 -6.11 2.76
N PHE A 368 11.59 -7.23 3.01
CA PHE A 368 11.34 -8.07 4.18
C PHE A 368 12.43 -7.89 5.24
N GLY A 369 12.01 -7.53 6.45
CA GLY A 369 12.88 -7.19 7.57
C GLY A 369 13.79 -5.99 7.26
N ASN A 370 14.96 -5.99 7.88
CA ASN A 370 16.01 -4.98 7.67
C ASN A 370 17.15 -5.52 6.77
N SER A 371 16.87 -6.56 5.96
CA SER A 371 17.87 -7.18 5.09
C SER A 371 17.82 -6.60 3.68
N GLN A 372 18.96 -6.16 3.17
CA GLN A 372 19.13 -5.68 1.79
C GLN A 372 18.77 -6.77 0.76
N LYS A 373 19.18 -8.02 1.03
CA LYS A 373 19.00 -9.15 0.11
C LYS A 373 17.54 -9.53 -0.14
N LEU A 374 16.63 -9.11 0.75
CA LEU A 374 15.20 -9.38 0.64
C LEU A 374 14.44 -8.16 0.13
N THR A 375 15.06 -7.41 -0.78
CA THR A 375 14.47 -6.26 -1.46
C THR A 375 14.16 -6.62 -2.90
N LYS A 376 12.93 -6.34 -3.36
CA LYS A 376 12.53 -6.41 -4.76
C LYS A 376 12.12 -5.02 -5.21
N ILE A 377 12.52 -4.65 -6.41
CA ILE A 377 12.03 -3.46 -7.09
C ILE A 377 11.34 -3.88 -8.39
N ILE A 378 10.19 -3.28 -8.67
CA ILE A 378 9.41 -3.47 -9.88
C ILE A 378 8.98 -2.07 -10.35
N PRO A 379 8.87 -1.80 -11.67
CA PRO A 379 8.18 -0.62 -12.15
C PRO A 379 6.77 -0.50 -11.54
N LEU A 380 6.28 0.71 -11.37
CA LEU A 380 4.98 0.90 -10.72
C LEU A 380 3.86 0.18 -11.52
N PRO A 381 3.12 -0.76 -10.92
CA PRO A 381 2.11 -1.54 -11.64
C PRO A 381 0.87 -0.70 -11.99
N SER A 382 0.61 0.34 -11.21
CA SER A 382 -0.57 1.20 -11.31
C SER A 382 -0.46 2.19 -12.46
N LYS A 383 -0.88 1.77 -13.65
CA LYS A 383 -0.96 2.60 -14.86
C LYS A 383 -2.41 2.86 -15.25
N ARG A 384 -2.71 4.10 -15.63
CA ARG A 384 -3.97 4.49 -16.25
C ARG A 384 -3.93 4.20 -17.75
N LYS A 385 -5.10 4.22 -18.41
CA LYS A 385 -5.22 4.05 -19.86
C LYS A 385 -4.48 5.12 -20.67
N ASP A 386 -4.29 6.30 -20.09
CA ASP A 386 -3.54 7.42 -20.68
C ASP A 386 -2.01 7.25 -20.55
N GLY A 387 -1.54 6.17 -19.91
CA GLY A 387 -0.13 5.91 -19.63
C GLY A 387 0.40 6.62 -18.38
N SER A 388 -0.41 7.42 -17.70
CA SER A 388 0.00 8.08 -16.45
C SER A 388 -0.02 7.12 -15.27
N TYR A 389 0.92 7.31 -14.36
CA TYR A 389 1.06 6.51 -13.15
C TYR A 389 0.24 7.11 -12.00
N PHE A 390 -0.28 6.26 -11.12
CA PHE A 390 -1.02 6.71 -9.94
C PHE A 390 -0.69 5.88 -8.69
N LEU A 391 -0.89 6.46 -7.52
CA LEU A 391 -0.72 5.77 -6.25
C LEU A 391 -1.97 4.92 -5.94
N PRO A 392 -1.83 3.62 -5.62
CA PRO A 392 -2.96 2.71 -5.39
C PRO A 392 -3.58 2.85 -4.00
N ALA A 393 -3.57 4.06 -3.42
CA ALA A 393 -4.12 4.32 -2.10
C ALA A 393 -4.97 5.57 -2.12
N VAL A 394 -6.05 5.55 -1.34
CA VAL A 394 -6.96 6.68 -1.15
C VAL A 394 -6.97 7.04 0.33
N HIS A 395 -6.70 8.32 0.63
CA HIS A 395 -6.77 8.85 1.99
C HIS A 395 -8.17 9.37 2.30
N PHE A 396 -8.77 8.86 3.38
CA PHE A 396 -9.96 9.43 3.98
C PHE A 396 -9.56 10.17 5.25
N GLY A 397 -9.98 11.43 5.32
CA GLY A 397 -9.58 12.37 6.36
C GLY A 397 -10.78 12.99 7.07
N GLY A 398 -10.63 13.23 8.37
CA GLY A 398 -11.55 14.01 9.20
C GLY A 398 -11.36 15.52 8.98
N ASP A 399 -11.25 16.28 10.08
CA ASP A 399 -11.19 17.74 10.01
C ASP A 399 -9.83 18.23 9.46
N VAL A 400 -9.89 19.12 8.47
CA VAL A 400 -8.73 19.70 7.79
C VAL A 400 -8.06 20.73 8.71
N VAL A 401 -6.76 20.53 8.97
CA VAL A 401 -5.90 21.53 9.62
C VAL A 401 -5.01 22.14 8.54
N PRO A 402 -5.01 23.47 8.36
CA PRO A 402 -4.18 24.13 7.36
C PRO A 402 -2.68 23.79 7.51
N GLY A 403 -2.02 23.52 6.39
CA GLY A 403 -0.58 23.20 6.36
C GLY A 403 -0.19 21.81 6.89
N ARG A 404 -1.16 20.93 7.15
CA ARG A 404 -0.91 19.58 7.67
C ARG A 404 -1.61 18.52 6.82
N PHE A 405 -0.87 17.46 6.50
CA PHE A 405 -1.44 16.26 5.87
C PHE A 405 -2.42 15.53 6.81
N TRP A 406 -1.91 15.10 7.96
CA TRP A 406 -2.67 14.34 8.95
C TRP A 406 -3.83 15.17 9.51
N ARG A 407 -5.06 14.68 9.34
CA ARG A 407 -6.27 15.37 9.79
C ARG A 407 -6.44 15.25 11.31
N LYS A 408 -7.22 16.18 11.87
CA LYS A 408 -7.65 16.14 13.27
C LYS A 408 -8.93 15.30 13.38
N THR A 409 -9.09 14.57 14.48
CA THR A 409 -10.38 13.99 14.85
C THR A 409 -11.06 14.79 15.94
N ARG A 410 -12.39 14.85 15.89
CA ARG A 410 -13.22 15.43 16.97
C ARG A 410 -13.02 14.71 18.31
N MET A 411 -12.56 13.46 18.27
CA MET A 411 -12.26 12.69 19.48
C MET A 411 -11.12 13.31 20.29
N ASP A 412 -10.18 14.02 19.65
CA ASP A 412 -9.07 14.67 20.35
C ASP A 412 -9.56 15.71 21.39
N ASP A 413 -10.65 16.41 21.08
CA ASP A 413 -11.23 17.42 21.97
C ASP A 413 -12.01 16.78 23.12
N LEU A 414 -12.63 15.61 22.88
CA LEU A 414 -13.39 14.88 23.89
C LEU A 414 -12.50 14.26 24.98
N VAL A 415 -11.25 13.91 24.65
CA VAL A 415 -10.29 13.35 25.62
C VAL A 415 -10.11 14.26 26.83
N TYR A 416 -9.98 15.57 26.62
CA TYR A 416 -9.78 16.52 27.72
C TYR A 416 -10.99 16.58 28.64
N LYS A 417 -12.20 16.55 28.08
CA LYS A 417 -13.45 16.52 28.84
C LYS A 417 -13.65 15.21 29.59
N GLN A 418 -13.30 14.09 28.98
CA GLN A 418 -13.32 12.78 29.65
C GLN A 418 -12.36 12.75 30.84
N ASN A 419 -11.16 13.34 30.72
CA ASN A 419 -10.22 13.47 31.84
C ASN A 419 -10.78 14.29 33.01
N GLN A 420 -11.39 15.45 32.71
CA GLN A 420 -12.02 16.30 33.72
C GLN A 420 -13.13 15.55 34.47
N ARG A 421 -13.96 14.82 33.72
CA ARG A 421 -15.03 14.00 34.28
C ARG A 421 -14.50 12.90 35.20
N ASN A 422 -13.52 12.13 34.75
CA ASN A 422 -12.94 11.04 35.55
C ASN A 422 -12.33 11.56 36.85
N LEU A 423 -11.65 12.71 36.80
CA LEU A 423 -11.08 13.34 37.99
C LEU A 423 -12.17 13.80 38.96
N LEU A 424 -13.25 14.40 38.46
CA LEU A 424 -14.39 14.80 39.27
C LEU A 424 -15.07 13.60 39.94
N GLU A 425 -15.35 12.54 39.20
CA GLU A 425 -15.92 11.29 39.73
C GLU A 425 -15.01 10.70 40.83
N ALA A 426 -13.69 10.70 40.61
CA ALA A 426 -12.74 10.23 41.62
C ALA A 426 -12.74 11.10 42.89
N MET A 427 -12.83 12.42 42.76
CA MET A 427 -12.92 13.34 43.90
C MET A 427 -14.21 13.16 44.70
N ILE A 428 -15.34 12.96 44.03
CA ILE A 428 -16.63 12.68 44.68
C ILE A 428 -16.54 11.38 45.49
N MET A 429 -15.97 10.32 44.91
CA MET A 429 -15.76 9.05 45.61
C MET A 429 -14.87 9.22 46.84
N LEU A 430 -13.77 9.98 46.73
CA LEU A 430 -12.88 10.27 47.87
C LEU A 430 -13.59 11.07 48.97
N ALA A 431 -14.40 12.06 48.60
CA ALA A 431 -15.18 12.84 49.56
C ALA A 431 -16.21 11.96 50.29
N ALA A 432 -16.93 11.11 49.55
CA ALA A 432 -17.89 10.17 50.12
C ALA A 432 -17.22 9.18 51.08
N GLN A 433 -16.05 8.64 50.72
CA GLN A 433 -15.28 7.74 51.59
C GLN A 433 -14.83 8.41 52.90
N ARG A 434 -14.51 9.70 52.88
CA ARG A 434 -14.07 10.45 54.07
C ARG A 434 -15.22 10.92 54.97
N MET A 435 -16.42 11.12 54.42
CA MET A 435 -17.59 11.53 55.20
C MET A 435 -18.32 10.35 55.84
N GLY A 436 -18.15 9.14 55.30
CA GLY A 436 -18.72 7.91 55.86
C GLY A 436 -17.88 7.26 56.96
N SER A 437 -16.67 7.78 57.21
CA SER A 437 -15.80 7.45 58.34
C SER A 437 -15.90 8.54 59.40
#